data_AF-A0A927Y0I8-F1
#
_entry.id   AF-A0A927Y0I8-F1
#
_cell.length_a   1.000
_cell.length_b   1.000
_cell.length_c   1.000
_cell.angle_alpha   90.00
_cell.angle_beta   90.00
_cell.angle_gamma   90.00
#
_symmetry.space_group_name_H-M   'P 1'
#
loop_
_entity.id
_entity.type
_entity.pdbx_description
1 polymer ?
#
loop_
_entity_poly.entity_id
_entity_poly.type
_entity_poly.pdbx_seq_one_letter_code
_entity_poly.pdbx_strand_id
1 'polypeptide(L)'
;MGIKQVYELNSQYNNQKSFYGKAKIVEYENGDKDLISYTTKVASIINNKLFIYGYYSNTTARHINEFLLQHGFKKMSKAEILAY
;
A
#
# COMPACT_ATOMS: atom_id res chain seq x y z
N MET A 1 -6.87 19.24 1.85
CA MET A 1 -6.35 18.08 2.62
C MET A 1 -4.84 18.13 2.52
N GLY A 2 -4.13 18.46 3.59
CA GLY A 2 -2.68 18.58 3.54
C GLY A 2 -2.01 17.22 3.62
N ILE A 3 -0.88 17.10 2.91
CA ILE A 3 0.01 15.95 3.01
C ILE A 3 0.87 16.16 4.24
N LYS A 4 0.84 15.21 5.18
CA LYS A 4 1.69 15.25 6.36
C LYS A 4 3.11 14.80 6.01
N GLN A 5 3.25 13.66 5.33
CA GLN A 5 4.54 13.15 4.90
C GLN A 5 4.42 12.15 3.74
N VAL A 6 5.49 12.02 2.97
CA VAL A 6 5.63 10.98 1.94
C VAL A 6 6.90 10.20 2.20
N TYR A 7 6.79 8.88 2.25
CA TYR A 7 7.92 8.00 2.50
C TYR A 7 7.85 6.75 1.64
N GLU A 8 9.00 6.14 1.38
CA GLU A 8 9.08 4.90 0.62
C GLU A 8 8.57 3.73 1.46
N LEU A 9 7.78 2.85 0.83
CA LEU A 9 7.40 1.59 1.43
C LEU A 9 8.66 0.71 1.47
N ASN A 10 9.18 0.48 2.68
CA ASN A 10 10.20 -0.54 2.91
C ASN A 10 9.52 -1.88 3.12
N SER A 11 10.15 -2.96 2.65
CA SER A 11 9.61 -4.28 2.93
C SER A 11 10.07 -4.75 4.29
N GLN A 12 9.11 -5.08 5.15
CA GLN A 12 9.34 -5.64 6.47
C GLN A 12 8.97 -7.13 6.53
N TYR A 13 8.00 -7.57 5.75
CA TYR A 13 7.54 -8.97 5.72
C TYR A 13 7.94 -9.74 4.45
N ASN A 14 8.59 -9.07 3.50
CA ASN A 14 9.19 -9.72 2.32
C ASN A 14 10.72 -9.77 2.46
N ASN A 15 11.36 -10.74 1.79
CA ASN A 15 12.82 -10.94 1.85
C ASN A 15 13.64 -9.85 1.14
N GLN A 16 13.01 -8.79 0.65
CA GLN A 16 13.63 -7.69 -0.09
C GLN A 16 13.75 -6.48 0.82
N LYS A 17 14.95 -5.88 0.96
CA LYS A 17 15.17 -4.74 1.86
C LYS A 17 14.28 -3.53 1.57
N SER A 18 14.02 -3.26 0.30
CA SER A 18 13.17 -2.14 -0.14
C SER A 18 12.60 -2.44 -1.53
N PHE A 19 11.52 -1.75 -1.89
CA PHE A 19 10.96 -1.79 -3.25
C PHE A 19 11.69 -0.87 -4.24
N TYR A 20 12.89 -0.40 -3.90
CA TYR A 20 13.73 0.47 -4.75
C TYR A 20 12.94 1.70 -5.28
N GLY A 21 12.21 2.41 -4.41
CA GLY A 21 11.41 3.59 -4.79
C GLY A 21 10.16 3.32 -5.62
N LYS A 22 9.82 2.05 -5.89
CA LYS A 22 8.64 1.66 -6.68
C LYS A 22 7.33 1.69 -5.89
N ALA A 23 7.39 1.92 -4.58
CA ALA A 23 6.20 2.04 -3.75
C ALA A 23 6.41 3.15 -2.71
N LYS A 24 5.41 4.02 -2.59
CA LYS A 24 5.42 5.18 -1.68
C LYS A 24 4.12 5.23 -0.91
N ILE A 25 4.20 5.62 0.34
CA ILE A 25 3.04 5.93 1.18
C ILE A 25 2.96 7.44 1.32
N VAL A 26 1.78 7.99 1.02
CA VAL A 26 1.42 9.38 1.27
C VAL A 26 0.51 9.38 2.49
N GLU A 27 0.99 9.91 3.61
CA GLU A 27 0.20 10.09 4.81
C GLU A 27 -0.37 11.52 4.83
N TYR A 28 -1.67 11.64 5.05
CA TYR A 28 -2.37 12.90 5.15
C TYR A 28 -2.51 13.33 6.61
N GLU A 29 -2.72 14.63 6.85
CA GLU A 29 -2.83 15.19 8.20
C GLU A 29 -3.99 14.60 9.03
N ASN A 30 -5.05 14.12 8.37
CA ASN A 30 -6.18 13.48 9.04
C ASN A 30 -5.93 12.00 9.38
N GLY A 31 -4.74 11.46 9.08
CA GLY A 31 -4.38 10.07 9.35
C GLY A 31 -4.68 9.09 8.19
N ASP A 32 -5.25 9.57 7.08
CA ASP A 32 -5.43 8.75 5.89
C ASP A 32 -4.07 8.44 5.23
N LYS A 33 -3.99 7.31 4.53
CA LYS A 33 -2.75 6.86 3.89
C LYS A 33 -3.02 6.33 2.49
N ASP A 34 -2.34 6.85 1.49
CA ASP A 34 -2.39 6.34 0.13
C ASP A 34 -1.13 5.57 -0.22
N LEU A 35 -1.30 4.36 -0.77
CA LEU A 35 -0.24 3.57 -1.36
C LEU A 35 -0.18 3.84 -2.87
N ILE A 36 0.93 4.43 -3.31
CA ILE A 36 1.25 4.67 -4.70
C ILE A 36 2.30 3.64 -5.12
N SER A 37 1.94 2.79 -6.09
CA SER A 37 2.87 1.85 -6.70
C SER A 37 3.26 2.36 -8.09
N TYR A 38 4.55 2.53 -8.33
CA TYR A 38 5.15 3.15 -9.51
C TYR A 38 4.68 4.59 -9.72
N THR A 39 3.52 4.76 -10.34
CA THR A 39 2.87 6.03 -10.63
C THR A 39 1.37 6.01 -10.34
N THR A 40 0.84 4.86 -9.94
CA THR A 40 -0.60 4.63 -9.80
C THR A 40 -0.97 4.40 -8.35
N LYS A 41 -2.09 4.98 -7.91
CA LYS A 41 -2.66 4.68 -6.60
C LYS A 41 -3.27 3.28 -6.64
N VAL A 42 -2.79 2.39 -5.79
CA VAL A 42 -3.22 0.97 -5.77
C VAL A 42 -4.02 0.62 -4.53
N ALA A 43 -3.76 1.29 -3.41
CA ALA A 43 -4.56 1.13 -2.19
C ALA A 43 -4.60 2.46 -1.40
N SER A 44 -5.60 2.60 -0.55
CA SER A 44 -5.73 3.69 0.42
C SER A 44 -6.29 3.15 1.73
N ILE A 45 -5.91 3.74 2.84
CA ILE A 45 -6.55 3.58 4.13
C ILE A 45 -7.20 4.92 4.46
N ILE A 46 -8.53 4.95 4.46
CA ILE A 46 -9.31 6.16 4.73
C ILE A 46 -10.20 5.86 5.93
N ASN A 47 -10.12 6.64 7.00
CA ASN A 47 -10.91 6.41 8.22
C ASN A 47 -10.81 4.95 8.72
N ASN A 48 -9.60 4.40 8.78
CA ASN A 48 -9.34 3.03 9.20
C ASN A 48 -9.97 1.92 8.32
N LYS A 49 -10.50 2.28 7.14
CA LYS A 49 -11.01 1.35 6.13
C LYS A 49 -10.04 1.26 4.97
N LEU A 50 -9.75 0.04 4.55
CA LEU A 50 -8.94 -0.22 3.38
C LEU A 50 -9.79 -0.06 2.11
N PHE A 51 -9.20 0.57 1.10
CA PHE A 51 -9.71 0.65 -0.26
C PHE A 51 -8.62 0.16 -1.20
N ILE A 52 -8.93 -0.80 -2.05
CA ILE A 52 -8.02 -1.31 -3.07
C ILE A 52 -8.56 -0.81 -4.42
N TYR A 53 -7.70 -0.14 -5.20
CA TYR A 53 -8.09 0.46 -6.48
C TYR A 53 -7.62 -0.36 -7.68
N GLY A 54 -6.69 -1.30 -7.49
CA GLY A 54 -6.32 -2.19 -8.57
C GLY A 54 -5.09 -3.05 -8.31
N TYR A 55 -5.14 -4.23 -8.92
CA TYR A 55 -4.03 -5.16 -9.02
C TYR A 55 -3.51 -5.17 -10.46
N TYR A 56 -2.24 -4.81 -10.65
CA TYR A 56 -1.64 -4.71 -11.98
C TYR A 56 -0.57 -5.77 -12.24
N SER A 57 0.06 -6.31 -11.19
CA SER A 57 1.18 -7.25 -11.31
C SER A 57 1.46 -7.97 -10.00
N ASN A 58 2.24 -9.07 -10.08
CA ASN A 58 2.66 -9.83 -8.89
C ASN A 58 3.46 -8.96 -7.89
N THR A 59 4.21 -7.98 -8.41
CA THR A 59 4.90 -6.96 -7.60
C THR A 59 3.91 -6.06 -6.85
N THR A 60 2.80 -5.67 -7.48
CA THR A 60 1.75 -4.84 -6.85
C THR A 60 1.07 -5.58 -5.70
N ALA A 61 0.78 -6.88 -5.81
CA ALA A 61 0.26 -7.64 -4.66
C ALA A 61 1.22 -7.65 -3.48
N ARG A 62 2.53 -7.72 -3.73
CA ARG A 62 3.52 -7.64 -2.65
C ARG A 62 3.49 -6.28 -1.98
N HIS A 63 3.43 -5.19 -2.75
CA HIS A 63 3.30 -3.84 -2.18
C HIS A 63 2.02 -3.69 -1.34
N ILE A 64 0.87 -4.15 -1.86
CA ILE A 64 -0.42 -4.10 -1.15
C ILE A 64 -0.35 -4.94 0.14
N ASN A 65 0.19 -6.15 0.08
CA ASN A 65 0.33 -7.02 1.26
C ASN A 65 1.27 -6.47 2.32
N GLU A 66 2.40 -5.90 1.94
CA GLU A 66 3.28 -5.23 2.91
C GLU A 66 2.57 -4.05 3.57
N PHE A 67 1.88 -3.24 2.78
CA PHE A 67 1.12 -2.08 3.28
C PHE A 67 0.02 -2.51 4.25
N LEU A 68 -0.75 -3.55 3.89
CA LEU A 68 -1.75 -4.18 4.76
C LEU A 68 -1.14 -4.60 6.09
N LEU A 69 -0.08 -5.41 6.05
CA LEU A 69 0.56 -5.98 7.23
C LEU A 69 1.15 -4.90 8.15
N GLN A 70 1.81 -3.89 7.60
CA GLN A 70 2.37 -2.76 8.37
C GLN A 70 1.29 -1.90 9.04
N HIS A 71 0.07 -1.91 8.50
CA HIS A 71 -1.07 -1.17 9.06
C HIS A 71 -2.04 -2.07 9.85
N GLY A 72 -1.63 -3.30 10.19
CA GLY A 72 -2.41 -4.20 11.05
C GLY A 72 -3.55 -4.94 10.35
N PHE A 73 -3.62 -4.88 9.02
CA PHE A 73 -4.56 -5.66 8.23
C PHE A 73 -3.98 -7.04 7.90
N LYS A 74 -4.88 -7.99 7.61
CA LYS A 74 -4.46 -9.30 7.11
C LYS A 74 -3.96 -9.19 5.67
N LYS A 75 -2.94 -9.98 5.34
CA LYS A 75 -2.55 -10.22 3.95
C LYS A 75 -3.76 -10.75 3.17
N MET A 76 -3.85 -10.34 1.91
CA MET A 76 -4.84 -10.83 0.97
C MET A 76 -4.15 -11.62 -0.13
N SER A 77 -4.78 -12.72 -0.55
CA SER A 77 -4.38 -13.42 -1.77
C SER A 77 -4.72 -12.61 -3.01
N LYS A 78 -4.03 -12.89 -4.12
CA LYS A 78 -4.32 -12.26 -5.42
C LYS A 78 -5.81 -12.28 -5.78
N ALA A 79 -6.48 -13.41 -5.53
CA ALA A 79 -7.91 -13.57 -5.81
C ALA A 79 -8.78 -12.63 -4.97
N GLU A 80 -8.44 -12.42 -3.70
CA GLU A 80 -9.16 -11.51 -2.81
C GLU A 80 -8.96 -10.05 -3.23
N ILE A 81 -7.73 -9.67 -3.61
CA ILE A 81 -7.42 -8.32 -4.11
C ILE A 81 -8.16 -8.03 -5.43
N LEU A 82 -8.33 -9.04 -6.30
CA LEU A 82 -9.04 -8.88 -7.57
C LEU A 82 -10.56 -8.81 -7.42
N ALA A 83 -11.09 -9.32 -6.31
CA ALA A 83 -12.52 -9.37 -6.02
C ALA A 83 -12.98 -8.28 -5.03
N TYR A 84 -12.06 -7.40 -4.61
CA TYR A 84 -12.28 -6.30 -3.68
C TYR A 84 -12.78 -5.05 -4.40
#